data_AF-A0A9D5SMI6-F1
#
_entry.id   AF-A0A9D5SMI6-F1
#
_cell.length_a   1.000
_cell.length_b   1.000
_cell.length_c   1.000
_cell.angle_alpha   90.00
_cell.angle_beta   90.00
_cell.angle_gamma   90.00
#
_symmetry.space_group_name_H-M   'P 1'
#
loop_
_entity.id
_entity.type
_entity.pdbx_description
1 polymer ?
#
loop_
_entity_poly.entity_id
_entity_poly.type
_entity_poly.pdbx_seq_one_letter_code
_entity_poly.pdbx_strand_id
1 'polypeptide(L)'
;MKKNDPNSRHKKNAKKLLILFVNSVLFFALYRLIVELGERLQNPMIYYIGSSIYMAATAVLIIAYFILNGGTFGKYNPTWDDLPDGGRWTKERKAEFLRRLPERQAKAKQLLYILLPLIVTLFLSYFELFLLA
;
A
#
# COMPACT_ATOMS: atom_id res chain seq x y z
N MET A 1 21.78 -18.37 -19.51
CA MET A 1 21.26 -16.98 -19.65
C MET A 1 19.95 -17.01 -20.44
N LYS A 2 18.80 -16.79 -19.81
CA LYS A 2 17.50 -16.76 -20.51
C LYS A 2 17.35 -15.39 -21.20
N LYS A 3 17.38 -15.37 -22.54
CA LYS A 3 17.19 -14.16 -23.37
C LYS A 3 15.89 -13.47 -22.91
N ASN A 4 16.01 -12.22 -22.44
CA ASN A 4 14.86 -11.43 -22.00
C ASN A 4 14.12 -10.93 -23.24
N ASP A 5 13.09 -11.67 -23.66
CA ASP A 5 12.23 -11.28 -24.79
C ASP A 5 11.49 -9.96 -24.48
N PRO A 6 11.65 -8.89 -25.27
CA PRO A 6 11.03 -7.58 -24.99
C PRO A 6 9.49 -7.67 -24.95
N ASN A 7 8.90 -8.53 -25.79
CA ASN A 7 7.46 -8.76 -25.82
C ASN A 7 6.92 -9.34 -24.49
N SER A 8 7.72 -10.17 -23.81
CA SER A 8 7.36 -10.75 -22.50
C SER A 8 7.37 -9.71 -21.37
N ARG A 9 8.22 -8.68 -21.44
CA ARG A 9 8.29 -7.58 -20.46
C ARG A 9 7.08 -6.66 -20.59
N HIS A 10 6.70 -6.30 -21.82
CA HIS A 10 5.51 -5.49 -22.07
C HIS A 10 4.24 -6.15 -21.53
N LYS A 11 4.04 -7.44 -21.79
CA LYS A 11 2.89 -8.19 -21.28
C LYS A 11 2.83 -8.24 -19.75
N LYS A 12 3.98 -8.38 -19.07
CA LYS A 12 4.06 -8.36 -17.59
C LYS A 12 3.76 -6.97 -17.01
N ASN A 13 4.22 -5.91 -17.66
CA ASN A 13 3.95 -4.53 -17.23
C ASN A 13 2.48 -4.15 -17.46
N ALA A 14 1.91 -4.55 -18.60
CA ALA A 14 0.48 -4.36 -18.88
C ALA A 14 -0.40 -5.07 -17.83
N LYS A 15 -0.07 -6.31 -17.45
CA LYS A 15 -0.80 -7.02 -16.38
C LYS A 15 -0.75 -6.28 -15.04
N LYS A 16 0.41 -5.72 -14.68
CA LYS A 16 0.58 -4.94 -13.44
C LYS A 16 -0.24 -3.66 -13.45
N LEU A 17 -0.22 -2.94 -14.58
CA LEU A 17 -1.04 -1.74 -14.77
C LEU A 17 -2.53 -2.07 -14.71
N LEU A 18 -2.96 -3.18 -15.33
CA LEU A 18 -4.34 -3.64 -15.27
C LEU A 18 -4.77 -3.95 -13.84
N ILE A 19 -3.95 -4.65 -13.04
CA ILE A 19 -4.25 -4.92 -11.63
C ILE A 19 -4.40 -3.61 -10.85
N LEU A 20 -3.48 -2.66 -11.06
CA LEU A 20 -3.52 -1.38 -10.38
C LEU A 20 -4.78 -0.57 -10.77
N PHE A 21 -5.14 -0.59 -12.05
CA PHE A 21 -6.35 0.05 -12.57
C PHE A 21 -7.61 -0.58 -11.99
N VAL A 22 -7.75 -1.92 -12.04
CA VAL A 22 -8.90 -2.64 -11.47
C VAL A 22 -9.04 -2.37 -9.98
N ASN A 23 -7.95 -2.43 -9.22
CA ASN A 23 -7.99 -2.09 -7.80
C ASN A 23 -8.38 -0.63 -7.57
N SER A 24 -7.88 0.31 -8.38
CA SER A 24 -8.27 1.74 -8.29
C SER A 24 -9.76 1.94 -8.50
N VAL A 25 -10.32 1.35 -9.56
CA VAL A 25 -11.76 1.41 -9.84
C VAL A 25 -12.56 0.77 -8.70
N LEU A 26 -12.14 -0.41 -8.22
CA LEU A 26 -12.83 -1.12 -7.15
C LEU A 26 -12.85 -0.34 -5.85
N PHE A 27 -11.69 0.16 -5.41
CA PHE A 27 -11.55 0.90 -4.16
C PHE A 27 -12.25 2.26 -4.22
N PHE A 28 -12.25 2.90 -5.38
CA PHE A 28 -13.01 4.13 -5.62
C PHE A 28 -14.52 3.86 -5.57
N ALA A 29 -15.01 2.85 -6.29
CA ALA A 29 -16.43 2.49 -6.30
C ALA A 29 -16.92 2.10 -4.89
N LEU A 30 -16.12 1.34 -4.14
CA LEU A 30 -16.45 0.98 -2.76
C LEU A 30 -16.56 2.22 -1.86
N TYR A 31 -15.63 3.17 -1.98
CA TYR A 31 -15.71 4.42 -1.23
C TYR A 31 -16.93 5.26 -1.64
N ARG A 32 -17.20 5.40 -2.95
CA ARG A 32 -18.38 6.09 -3.45
C ARG A 32 -19.68 5.47 -2.97
N LEU A 33 -19.76 4.15 -2.91
CA LEU A 33 -20.92 3.45 -2.38
C LEU A 33 -21.15 3.77 -0.89
N ILE A 34 -20.09 3.89 -0.08
CA ILE A 34 -20.21 4.34 1.31
C ILE A 34 -20.82 5.74 1.39
N VAL A 35 -20.32 6.67 0.57
CA VAL A 35 -20.82 8.05 0.53
C VAL A 35 -22.28 8.10 0.11
N GLU A 36 -22.61 7.44 -1.01
CA GLU A 36 -23.96 7.41 -1.56
C GLU A 36 -24.97 6.75 -0.61
N LEU A 37 -24.56 5.70 0.11
CA LEU A 37 -25.40 5.09 1.15
C LEU A 37 -25.67 6.05 2.31
N GLY A 38 -24.67 6.82 2.74
CA GLY A 38 -24.84 7.85 3.77
C GLY A 38 -25.82 8.95 3.35
N GLU A 39 -25.73 9.39 2.10
CA GLU A 39 -26.63 10.40 1.52
C GLU A 39 -28.06 9.87 1.36
N ARG A 40 -28.23 8.69 0.74
CA ARG A 40 -29.55 8.09 0.49
C ARG A 40 -30.31 7.77 1.78
N LEU A 41 -29.60 7.33 2.81
CA LEU A 41 -30.20 7.02 4.12
C LEU A 41 -30.29 8.25 5.03
N GLN A 42 -29.86 9.43 4.56
CA GLN A 42 -29.78 10.68 5.32
C GLN A 42 -29.10 10.50 6.69
N ASN A 43 -28.14 9.57 6.75
CA ASN A 43 -27.49 9.18 7.99
C ASN A 43 -25.99 9.53 7.90
N PRO A 44 -25.58 10.68 8.46
CA PRO A 44 -24.18 11.11 8.39
C PRO A 44 -23.23 10.15 9.11
N MET A 45 -23.71 9.33 10.05
CA MET A 45 -22.87 8.33 10.73
C MET A 45 -22.34 7.27 9.77
N ILE A 46 -23.10 6.89 8.74
CA ILE A 46 -22.64 5.90 7.75
C ILE A 46 -21.43 6.43 7.00
N TYR A 47 -21.50 7.70 6.57
CA TYR A 47 -20.39 8.39 5.94
C TYR A 47 -19.16 8.46 6.85
N TYR A 48 -19.35 8.89 8.11
CA TYR A 48 -18.25 9.03 9.07
C TYR A 48 -17.59 7.70 9.41
N ILE A 49 -18.38 6.67 9.72
CA ILE A 49 -17.87 5.33 10.06
C ILE A 49 -17.18 4.72 8.85
N GLY A 50 -17.82 4.73 7.69
CA GLY A 50 -17.25 4.13 6.48
C GLY A 50 -15.96 4.82 6.03
N SER A 51 -15.92 6.15 6.06
CA SER A 51 -14.69 6.91 5.77
C SER A 51 -13.59 6.65 6.80
N SER A 52 -13.95 6.52 8.08
CA SER A 52 -12.99 6.20 9.15
C SER A 52 -12.39 4.80 8.99
N ILE A 53 -13.20 3.80 8.65
CA ILE A 53 -12.72 2.44 8.36
C ILE A 53 -11.76 2.47 7.16
N TYR A 54 -12.11 3.22 6.12
CA TYR A 54 -11.28 3.33 4.92
C TYR A 54 -9.92 3.97 5.22
N MET A 55 -9.90 5.06 6.00
CA MET A 55 -8.68 5.71 6.47
C MET A 55 -7.85 4.80 7.39
N ALA A 56 -8.49 4.12 8.34
CA ALA A 56 -7.82 3.19 9.25
C ALA A 56 -7.18 2.02 8.49
N ALA A 57 -7.88 1.42 7.54
CA ALA A 57 -7.35 0.36 6.69
C ALA A 57 -6.13 0.85 5.89
N THR A 58 -6.21 2.05 5.33
CA THR A 58 -5.09 2.68 4.60
C THR A 58 -3.89 2.90 5.52
N ALA A 59 -4.09 3.44 6.73
CA ALA A 59 -3.03 3.67 7.71
C ALA A 59 -2.35 2.36 8.14
N VAL A 60 -3.13 1.30 8.41
CA VAL A 60 -2.59 -0.03 8.74
C VAL A 60 -1.74 -0.57 7.61
N LEU A 61 -2.15 -0.40 6.35
CA LEU A 61 -1.38 -0.83 5.19
C LEU A 61 -0.09 -0.01 5.02
N ILE A 62 -0.10 1.29 5.28
CA ILE A 62 1.11 2.13 5.28
C ILE A 62 2.11 1.63 6.33
N ILE A 63 1.63 1.34 7.55
CA ILE A 63 2.47 0.81 8.63
C ILE A 63 3.03 -0.56 8.23
N ALA A 64 2.19 -1.44 7.68
CA ALA A 64 2.63 -2.75 7.20
C ALA A 64 3.69 -2.63 6.09
N TYR A 65 3.50 -1.71 5.14
CA TYR A 65 4.47 -1.40 4.09
C TYR A 65 5.81 -0.97 4.70
N PHE A 66 5.78 -0.01 5.63
CA PHE A 66 6.97 0.51 6.31
C PHE A 66 7.72 -0.59 7.06
N ILE A 67 7.02 -1.41 7.84
CA ILE A 67 7.60 -2.52 8.60
C ILE A 67 8.21 -3.58 7.65
N LEU A 68 7.51 -3.94 6.57
CA LEU A 68 8.00 -4.89 5.57
C LEU A 68 9.22 -4.35 4.80
N ASN A 69 9.31 -3.04 4.61
CA ASN A 69 10.42 -2.38 3.95
C ASN A 69 11.56 -1.99 4.91
N GLY A 70 11.62 -2.64 6.08
CA GLY A 70 12.72 -2.50 7.04
C GLY A 70 12.74 -1.17 7.77
N GLY A 71 11.59 -0.50 7.91
CA GLY A 71 11.51 0.81 8.57
C GLY A 71 11.96 1.96 7.68
N THR A 72 11.89 1.80 6.36
CA THR A 72 12.19 2.87 5.41
C THR A 72 11.11 2.91 4.33
N PHE A 73 10.88 4.07 3.70
CA PHE A 73 9.98 4.18 2.54
C PHE A 73 10.71 4.07 1.20
N GLY A 74 12.06 4.03 1.22
CA GLY A 74 12.92 4.09 0.04
C GLY A 74 13.67 2.80 -0.28
N LYS A 75 14.57 2.89 -1.27
CA LYS A 75 15.53 1.82 -1.59
C LYS A 75 16.71 1.87 -0.62
N TYR A 76 16.45 1.61 0.65
CA TYR A 76 17.51 1.43 1.63
C TYR A 76 17.70 -0.06 1.89
N ASN A 77 18.92 -0.54 1.72
CA ASN A 77 19.31 -1.88 2.10
C ASN A 77 20.20 -1.76 3.33
N PRO A 78 19.64 -1.86 4.55
CA PRO A 78 20.42 -1.85 5.76
C PRO A 78 21.47 -2.96 5.72
N THR A 79 22.66 -2.61 6.14
CA THR A 79 23.78 -3.50 6.39
C THR A 79 23.80 -3.91 7.87
N TRP A 80 24.73 -4.77 8.25
CA TRP A 80 24.83 -5.27 9.63
C TRP A 80 25.03 -4.16 10.67
N ASP A 81 25.79 -3.14 10.28
CA ASP A 81 26.19 -2.01 11.11
C ASP A 81 25.06 -0.98 11.25
N ASP A 82 24.11 -0.97 10.31
CA ASP A 82 22.93 -0.11 10.36
C ASP A 82 21.86 -0.58 11.35
N LEU A 83 22.02 -1.81 11.87
CA LEU A 83 21.07 -2.40 12.80
C LEU A 83 21.43 -2.06 14.24
N PRO A 84 20.44 -1.83 15.14
CA PRO A 84 20.71 -1.48 16.52
C PRO A 84 21.60 -2.49 17.23
N ASP A 85 22.60 -1.99 17.96
CA ASP A 85 23.45 -2.81 18.83
C ASP A 85 22.86 -2.92 20.24
N GLY A 86 22.77 -4.15 20.74
CA GLY A 86 22.34 -4.43 22.11
C GLY A 86 20.82 -4.57 22.32
N GLY A 87 20.46 -4.81 23.58
CA GLY A 87 19.08 -5.07 24.00
C GLY A 87 18.52 -6.37 23.40
N ARG A 88 17.50 -6.25 22.56
CA ARG A 88 16.80 -7.39 21.92
C ARG A 88 17.40 -7.83 20.58
N TRP A 89 18.48 -7.19 20.12
CA TRP A 89 19.14 -7.46 18.85
C TRP A 89 20.40 -8.31 19.05
N THR A 90 20.22 -9.63 19.01
CA THR A 90 21.35 -10.58 18.97
C THR A 90 21.95 -10.68 17.57
N LYS A 91 23.16 -11.23 17.45
CA LYS A 91 23.82 -11.46 16.15
C LYS A 91 22.95 -12.36 15.24
N GLU A 92 22.34 -13.39 15.81
CA GLU A 92 21.46 -14.31 15.10
C GLU A 92 20.22 -13.58 14.57
N ARG A 93 19.64 -12.68 15.37
CA ARG A 93 18.48 -11.88 14.97
C ARG A 93 18.81 -10.89 13.86
N LYS A 94 19.99 -10.26 13.91
CA LYS A 94 20.50 -9.38 12.83
C LYS A 94 20.67 -10.15 11.53
N ALA A 95 21.33 -11.31 11.56
CA ALA A 95 21.48 -12.19 10.40
C ALA A 95 20.12 -12.61 9.81
N GLU A 96 19.19 -13.02 10.68
CA GLU A 96 17.88 -13.46 10.23
C GLU A 96 17.07 -12.32 9.61
N PHE A 97 17.13 -11.12 10.20
CA PHE A 97 16.46 -9.93 9.67
C PHE A 97 16.96 -9.62 8.25
N LEU A 98 18.28 -9.52 8.07
CA LEU A 98 18.89 -9.23 6.77
C LEU A 98 18.60 -10.33 5.74
N ARG A 99 18.60 -11.60 6.16
CA ARG A 99 18.27 -12.73 5.29
C ARG A 99 16.82 -12.67 4.79
N ARG A 100 15.88 -12.31 5.65
CA ARG A 100 14.44 -12.22 5.31
C ARG A 100 14.08 -10.91 4.61
N LEU A 101 14.93 -9.89 4.67
CA LEU A 101 14.63 -8.55 4.18
C LEU A 101 14.24 -8.52 2.68
N PRO A 102 14.94 -9.19 1.75
CA PRO A 102 14.57 -9.18 0.33
C PRO A 102 13.17 -9.74 0.07
N GLU A 103 12.78 -10.80 0.79
CA GLU A 103 11.44 -11.39 0.68
C GLU A 103 10.38 -10.43 1.22
N ARG A 104 10.65 -9.78 2.36
CA ARG A 104 9.75 -8.78 2.94
C ARG A 104 9.58 -7.56 2.03
N GLN A 105 10.66 -7.06 1.44
CA GLN A 105 10.63 -5.98 0.44
C GLN A 105 9.84 -6.39 -0.82
N ALA A 106 9.94 -7.66 -1.26
CA ALA A 106 9.13 -8.16 -2.36
C ALA A 106 7.62 -8.15 -2.04
N LYS A 107 7.23 -8.54 -0.81
CA LYS A 107 5.86 -8.44 -0.32
C LYS A 107 5.42 -6.98 -0.18
N ALA A 108 6.27 -6.09 0.30
CA ALA A 108 6.00 -4.65 0.38
C ALA A 108 5.67 -4.06 -1.01
N LYS A 109 6.43 -4.44 -2.05
CA LYS A 109 6.15 -4.04 -3.44
C LYS A 109 4.80 -4.56 -3.95
N GLN A 110 4.36 -5.73 -3.50
CA GLN A 110 3.03 -6.25 -3.83
C GLN A 110 1.93 -5.46 -3.13
N LEU A 111 2.18 -5.01 -1.89
CA LEU A 111 1.25 -4.19 -1.12
C LEU A 111 0.94 -2.86 -1.82
N LEU A 112 1.88 -2.30 -2.60
CA LEU A 112 1.67 -1.07 -3.36
C LEU A 112 0.52 -1.16 -4.37
N TYR A 113 0.22 -2.35 -4.91
CA TYR A 113 -0.91 -2.53 -5.82
C TYR A 113 -2.27 -2.40 -5.12
N ILE A 114 -2.31 -2.39 -3.80
CA ILE A 114 -3.50 -2.15 -2.98
C ILE A 114 -3.42 -0.74 -2.38
N LEU A 115 -2.27 -0.40 -1.81
CA LEU A 115 -2.07 0.86 -1.10
C LEU A 115 -2.17 2.09 -2.02
N LEU A 116 -1.59 2.06 -3.22
CA LEU A 116 -1.67 3.20 -4.15
C LEU A 116 -3.12 3.50 -4.54
N PRO A 117 -3.94 2.53 -4.99
CA PRO A 117 -5.37 2.72 -5.21
C PRO A 117 -6.14 3.36 -4.05
N LEU A 118 -5.90 2.92 -2.81
CA LEU A 118 -6.54 3.49 -1.63
C LEU A 118 -6.16 4.96 -1.42
N ILE A 119 -4.87 5.27 -1.52
CA ILE A 119 -4.37 6.65 -1.38
C ILE A 119 -4.92 7.54 -2.50
N VAL A 120 -4.92 7.06 -3.75
CA VAL A 120 -5.48 7.80 -4.89
C VAL A 120 -6.97 8.05 -4.69
N THR A 121 -7.72 7.07 -4.20
CA THR A 121 -9.15 7.23 -3.90
C THR A 121 -9.36 8.32 -2.86
N LEU A 122 -8.65 8.26 -1.73
CA LEU A 122 -8.75 9.30 -0.70
C LEU A 122 -8.38 10.68 -1.25
N PHE A 123 -7.28 10.77 -2.00
CA PHE A 123 -6.85 12.03 -2.60
C PHE A 123 -7.89 12.63 -3.54
N LEU A 124 -8.48 11.81 -4.43
CA LEU A 124 -9.55 12.26 -5.33
C LEU A 124 -10.79 12.70 -4.56
N SER A 125 -11.22 11.94 -3.55
CA SER A 125 -12.38 12.32 -2.72
C SER A 125 -12.17 13.65 -1.99
N TYR A 126 -10.99 13.88 -1.41
CA TYR A 126 -10.66 15.16 -0.78
C TYR A 126 -10.56 16.30 -1.81
N PHE A 127 -10.02 16.02 -3.00
CA PHE A 127 -9.94 17.00 -4.07
C PHE A 127 -11.32 17.40 -4.61
N GLU A 128 -12.23 16.43 -4.78
CA GLU A 128 -13.63 16.69 -5.11
C GLU A 128 -14.31 17.55 -4.06
N LEU A 129 -14.13 17.22 -2.77
CA LEU A 129 -14.63 18.05 -1.66
C LEU A 129 -14.09 19.47 -1.72
N PHE A 130 -12.80 19.66 -2.03
CA PHE A 130 -12.21 21.00 -2.14
C PHE A 130 -12.72 21.79 -3.34
N LEU A 131 -13.01 21.13 -4.47
CA LEU A 131 -13.56 21.79 -5.67
C LEU A 131 -15.06 22.11 -5.56
N LEU A 132 -15.80 21.31 -4.80
CA LEU A 132 -17.25 21.42 -4.64
C LEU A 132 -17.66 22.16 -3.35
N ALA A 133 -16.71 22.50 -2.48
CA ALA A 133 -16.88 23.35 -1.30
C ALA A 133 -16.72 24.83 -1.64
#